data_AF-A0A6L9KE70-F1
#
_entry.id   AF-A0A6L9KE70-F1
#
_cell.length_a   1.000
_cell.length_b   1.000
_cell.length_c   1.000
_cell.angle_alpha   90.00
_cell.angle_beta   90.00
_cell.angle_gamma   90.00
#
_symmetry.space_group_name_H-M   'P 1'
#
loop_
_entity.id
_entity.type
_entity.pdbx_description
1 polymer ?
#
loop_
_entity_poly.entity_id
_entity_poly.type
_entity_poly.pdbx_seq_one_letter_code
_entity_poly.pdbx_strand_id
1 'polypeptide(L)'
;MVFIAYIKAQIKSAQYSALQKVNSAQIQLYWNIGATILERQQQFGWGKSIVEILATELQKEFVGIIGFSARNLWYMRNLYDQYSKSTVILPPMVAEIPWTHNTIIIEKCKD
;
A
#
# COMPACT_ATOMS: atom_id res chain seq x y z
N MET A 1 -15.40 -38.82 -1.34
CA MET A 1 -14.15 -38.04 -1.15
C MET A 1 -13.91 -36.95 -2.21
N VAL A 2 -14.34 -37.12 -3.48
CA VAL A 2 -14.19 -36.09 -4.54
C VAL A 2 -15.02 -34.81 -4.28
N PHE A 3 -16.26 -34.95 -3.79
CA PHE A 3 -17.15 -33.82 -3.51
C PHE A 3 -16.58 -32.83 -2.47
N ILE A 4 -16.04 -33.35 -1.36
CA ILE A 4 -15.42 -32.51 -0.32
C ILE A 4 -14.21 -31.74 -0.86
N ALA A 5 -13.39 -32.38 -1.71
CA ALA A 5 -12.24 -31.72 -2.34
C ALA A 5 -12.69 -30.58 -3.28
N TYR A 6 -13.74 -30.81 -4.07
CA TYR A 6 -14.33 -29.79 -4.94
C TYR A 6 -14.84 -28.57 -4.15
N ILE A 7 -15.60 -28.79 -3.07
CA ILE A 7 -16.10 -27.69 -2.22
C ILE A 7 -14.94 -26.92 -1.58
N LYS A 8 -13.90 -27.61 -1.08
CA LYS A 8 -12.69 -26.95 -0.55
C LYS A 8 -12.00 -26.08 -1.61
N ALA A 9 -11.94 -26.52 -2.87
CA ALA A 9 -11.35 -25.75 -3.96
C ALA A 9 -12.17 -24.49 -4.28
N GLN A 10 -13.50 -24.58 -4.30
CA GLN A 10 -14.39 -23.43 -4.50
C GLN A 10 -14.22 -22.39 -3.38
N ILE A 11 -14.17 -22.83 -2.12
CA ILE A 11 -13.94 -21.95 -0.96
C ILE A 11 -12.60 -21.22 -1.10
N LYS A 12 -11.52 -21.96 -1.40
CA LYS A 12 -10.18 -21.36 -1.58
C LYS A 12 -10.15 -20.37 -2.74
N SER A 13 -10.80 -20.69 -3.85
CA SER A 13 -10.87 -19.80 -5.02
C SER A 13 -11.60 -18.50 -4.68
N ALA A 14 -12.75 -18.57 -4.01
CA ALA A 14 -13.49 -17.40 -3.57
C ALA A 14 -12.70 -16.54 -2.58
N GLN A 15 -12.02 -17.16 -1.61
CA GLN A 15 -11.14 -16.47 -0.66
C GLN A 15 -9.98 -15.77 -1.38
N TYR A 16 -9.34 -16.44 -2.34
CA TYR A 16 -8.25 -15.86 -3.13
C TYR A 16 -8.72 -14.64 -3.92
N SER A 17 -9.85 -14.74 -4.62
CA SER A 17 -10.41 -13.59 -5.35
C SER A 17 -10.78 -12.43 -4.43
N ALA A 18 -11.27 -12.70 -3.22
CA ALA A 18 -11.53 -11.66 -2.24
C ALA A 18 -10.23 -10.97 -1.79
N LEU A 19 -9.20 -11.75 -1.47
CA LEU A 19 -7.88 -11.23 -1.06
C LEU A 19 -7.23 -10.37 -2.15
N GLN A 20 -7.34 -10.77 -3.42
CA GLN A 20 -6.84 -9.97 -4.55
C GLN A 20 -7.52 -8.60 -4.62
N LYS A 21 -8.85 -8.56 -4.54
CA LYS A 21 -9.60 -7.29 -4.57
C LYS A 21 -9.25 -6.38 -3.39
N VAL A 22 -9.11 -6.96 -2.20
CA VAL A 22 -8.70 -6.22 -1.00
C VAL A 22 -7.28 -5.67 -1.17
N ASN A 23 -6.34 -6.48 -1.67
CA ASN A 23 -4.96 -6.03 -1.91
C ASN A 23 -4.93 -4.85 -2.90
N SER A 24 -5.64 -4.97 -4.03
CA SER A 24 -5.65 -3.90 -5.02
C SER A 24 -6.24 -2.60 -4.49
N ALA A 25 -7.34 -2.68 -3.74
CA ALA A 25 -7.92 -1.50 -3.08
C ALA A 25 -6.98 -0.87 -2.05
N GLN A 26 -6.29 -1.70 -1.26
CA GLN A 26 -5.33 -1.25 -0.27
C GLN A 26 -4.12 -0.55 -0.90
N ILE A 27 -3.56 -1.13 -1.97
CA ILE A 27 -2.44 -0.52 -2.70
C ILE A 27 -2.88 0.79 -3.36
N GLN A 28 -4.09 0.86 -3.91
CA GLN A 28 -4.61 2.11 -4.48
C GLN A 28 -4.74 3.21 -3.41
N LEU A 29 -5.22 2.87 -2.22
CA LEU A 29 -5.26 3.80 -1.08
C LEU A 29 -3.85 4.31 -0.75
N TYR A 30 -2.89 3.39 -0.62
CA TYR A 30 -1.51 3.73 -0.28
C TYR A 30 -0.82 4.58 -1.36
N TRP A 31 -1.09 4.30 -2.62
CA TRP A 31 -0.65 5.12 -3.75
C TRP A 31 -1.17 6.56 -3.62
N ASN A 32 -2.46 6.72 -3.37
CA ASN A 32 -3.08 8.05 -3.24
C ASN A 32 -2.53 8.82 -2.02
N ILE A 33 -2.38 8.15 -0.88
CA ILE A 33 -1.75 8.76 0.31
C ILE A 33 -0.33 9.22 -0.02
N GLY A 34 0.46 8.37 -0.69
CA GLY A 34 1.82 8.71 -1.10
C GLY A 34 1.88 9.92 -2.02
N ALA A 35 0.97 10.01 -2.99
CA ALA A 35 0.82 11.16 -3.87
C ALA A 35 0.51 12.44 -3.10
N THR A 36 -0.48 12.40 -2.21
CA THR A 36 -0.87 13.55 -1.40
C THR A 36 0.26 14.01 -0.48
N ILE A 37 0.98 13.09 0.16
CA ILE A 37 2.14 13.46 0.99
C ILE A 37 3.16 14.20 0.11
N LEU A 38 3.54 13.63 -1.04
CA LEU A 38 4.54 14.25 -1.92
C LEU A 38 4.13 15.65 -2.40
N GLU A 39 2.88 15.81 -2.82
CA GLU A 39 2.31 17.09 -3.25
C GLU A 39 2.39 18.13 -2.12
N ARG A 40 1.98 17.77 -0.89
CA ARG A 40 2.04 18.66 0.26
C ARG A 40 3.47 19.00 0.68
N GLN A 41 4.41 18.06 0.53
CA GLN A 41 5.84 18.32 0.74
C GLN A 41 6.37 19.37 -0.25
N GLN A 42 5.98 19.27 -1.52
CA GLN A 42 6.38 20.23 -2.55
C GLN A 42 5.73 21.61 -2.36
N GLN A 43 4.46 21.65 -1.98
CA GLN A 43 3.69 22.88 -1.84
C GLN A 43 4.03 23.66 -0.56
N PHE A 44 4.24 22.96 0.57
CA PHE A 44 4.34 23.58 1.89
C PHE A 44 5.65 23.26 2.63
N GLY A 45 6.57 22.54 2.01
CA GLY A 45 7.84 22.15 2.64
C GLY A 45 7.67 21.16 3.78
N TRP A 46 6.63 20.31 3.75
CA TRP A 46 6.37 19.36 4.83
C TRP A 46 7.56 18.43 5.09
N GLY A 47 8.20 18.62 6.25
CA GLY A 47 9.30 17.79 6.71
C GLY A 47 8.84 16.53 7.44
N LYS A 48 9.80 15.86 8.08
CA LYS A 48 9.61 14.64 8.88
C LYS A 48 8.55 14.81 9.99
N SER A 49 8.52 15.96 10.64
CA SER A 49 7.60 16.24 11.76
C SER A 49 6.12 16.17 11.37
N ILE A 50 5.76 16.60 10.16
CA ILE A 50 4.35 16.59 9.74
C ILE A 50 3.88 15.18 9.40
N VAL A 51 4.76 14.34 8.84
CA VAL A 51 4.44 12.92 8.60
C VAL A 51 4.24 12.17 9.93
N GLU A 52 5.00 12.51 10.97
CA GLU A 52 4.84 11.93 12.32
C GLU A 52 3.52 12.35 12.99
N ILE A 53 3.13 13.62 12.84
CA ILE A 53 1.82 14.10 13.31
C ILE A 53 0.70 13.38 12.56
N LEU A 54 0.78 13.31 11.23
CA LEU A 54 -0.22 12.60 10.42
C LEU A 54 -0.35 11.13 10.83
N ALA A 55 0.75 10.42 11.04
CA ALA A 55 0.73 9.05 11.52
C ALA A 55 0.02 8.93 12.88
N THR A 56 0.34 9.83 13.81
CA THR A 56 -0.24 9.84 15.15
C THR A 56 -1.74 10.05 15.09
N GLU A 57 -2.22 11.00 14.29
CA GLU A 57 -3.65 11.29 14.14
C GLU A 57 -4.39 10.13 13.45
N LEU A 58 -3.81 9.55 12.40
CA LEU A 58 -4.40 8.38 11.73
C LEU A 58 -4.48 7.17 12.67
N GLN A 59 -3.47 6.94 13.51
CA GLN A 59 -3.49 5.82 14.45
C GLN A 59 -4.48 6.02 15.61
N LYS A 60 -4.78 7.26 15.99
CA LYS A 60 -5.82 7.59 16.97
C LYS A 60 -7.22 7.34 16.41
N GLU A 61 -7.46 7.74 15.17
CA GLU A 61 -8.75 7.56 14.51
C GLU A 61 -9.01 6.09 14.15
N PHE A 62 -8.00 5.42 13.62
CA PHE A 62 -8.10 4.05 13.10
C PHE A 62 -7.46 3.03 14.04
N VAL A 63 -7.96 2.95 15.27
CA VAL A 63 -7.44 2.05 16.31
C VAL A 63 -7.50 0.59 15.85
N GLY A 64 -6.37 -0.11 15.99
CA GLY A 64 -6.25 -1.52 15.61
C GLY A 64 -5.98 -1.75 14.11
N ILE A 65 -6.03 -0.71 13.28
CA ILE A 65 -5.65 -0.82 11.87
C ILE A 65 -4.14 -0.67 11.72
N ILE A 66 -3.51 -1.73 11.20
CA ILE A 66 -2.10 -1.73 10.82
C ILE A 66 -1.93 -1.03 9.45
N GLY A 67 -0.83 -0.30 9.26
CA GLY A 67 -0.55 0.35 7.97
C GLY A 67 -0.24 1.83 8.05
N PHE A 68 -0.65 2.54 9.10
CA PHE A 68 -0.53 4.00 9.20
C PHE A 68 0.57 4.51 10.15
N SER A 69 1.61 3.70 10.40
CA SER A 69 2.79 4.20 11.10
C SER A 69 3.55 5.21 10.24
N ALA A 70 4.31 6.11 10.87
CA ALA A 70 5.12 7.09 10.14
C ALA A 70 6.05 6.43 9.10
N ARG A 71 6.66 5.29 9.45
CA ARG A 71 7.46 4.49 8.52
C ARG A 71 6.66 4.05 7.29
N ASN A 72 5.44 3.55 7.48
CA ASN A 72 4.61 3.14 6.35
C ASN A 72 4.17 4.33 5.50
N LEU A 73 3.85 5.48 6.09
CA LEU A 73 3.56 6.70 5.32
C LEU A 73 4.75 7.12 4.45
N TRP A 74 5.97 6.99 4.97
CA TRP A 74 7.18 7.20 4.17
C TRP A 74 7.34 6.19 3.04
N TYR A 75 7.03 4.90 3.26
CA TYR A 75 6.99 3.92 2.16
C TYR A 75 5.94 4.28 1.13
N MET A 76 4.74 4.72 1.53
CA MET A 76 3.68 5.14 0.60
C MET A 76 4.14 6.30 -0.28
N ARG A 77 4.73 7.34 0.34
CA ARG A 77 5.32 8.48 -0.39
C ARG A 77 6.42 8.04 -1.34
N ASN A 78 7.34 7.18 -0.89
CA ASN A 78 8.44 6.71 -1.71
C ASN A 78 7.98 5.81 -2.86
N LEU A 79 6.98 4.96 -2.61
CA LEU A 79 6.35 4.17 -3.65
C LEU A 79 5.81 5.09 -4.75
N TYR A 80 5.02 6.08 -4.38
CA TYR A 80 4.50 7.03 -5.36
C TYR A 80 5.62 7.77 -6.09
N ASP A 81 6.61 8.30 -5.37
CA ASP A 81 7.70 9.10 -5.94
C ASP A 81 8.60 8.30 -6.91
N GLN A 82 8.83 7.01 -6.63
CA GLN A 82 9.63 6.14 -7.51
C GLN A 82 8.84 5.72 -8.74
N TYR A 83 7.60 5.27 -8.56
CA TYR A 83 6.82 4.67 -9.64
C TYR A 83 6.13 5.71 -10.53
N SER A 84 5.77 6.89 -10.01
CA SER A 84 5.14 7.97 -10.81
C SER A 84 6.09 8.57 -11.85
N LYS A 85 7.40 8.39 -11.69
CA LYS A 85 8.43 8.82 -12.65
C LYS A 85 8.65 7.81 -13.78
N SER A 86 8.09 6.60 -13.68
CA SER A 86 8.20 5.59 -14.72
C SER A 86 7.17 5.81 -15.82
N THR A 87 7.56 5.57 -17.08
CA THR A 87 6.70 5.67 -18.26
C THR A 87 5.74 4.48 -18.43
N VAL A 88 5.86 3.45 -17.58
CA VAL A 88 4.99 2.26 -17.60
C VAL A 88 3.76 2.51 -16.72
N ILE A 89 2.57 2.09 -17.18
CA ILE A 89 1.33 2.14 -16.40
C ILE A 89 1.43 1.12 -15.25
N LEU A 90 1.96 1.56 -14.11
CA LEU A 90 2.27 0.73 -12.94
C LEU A 90 1.17 0.58 -11.87
N PRO A 91 0.14 1.44 -11.75
CA PRO A 91 -0.88 1.26 -10.70
C PRO A 91 -1.52 -0.14 -10.68
N PRO A 92 -1.84 -0.79 -11.83
CA PRO A 92 -2.37 -2.15 -11.84
C PRO A 92 -1.34 -3.19 -11.38
N MET A 93 -0.09 -3.11 -11.84
CA MET A 93 0.94 -4.11 -11.53
C MET A 93 1.38 -4.06 -10.07
N VAL A 94 1.53 -2.86 -9.50
CA VAL A 94 1.88 -2.69 -8.08
C VAL A 94 0.73 -3.18 -7.19
N ALA A 95 -0.52 -3.03 -7.64
CA ALA A 95 -1.72 -3.51 -6.97
C ALA A 95 -1.91 -5.03 -6.99
N GLU A 96 -1.15 -5.75 -7.81
CA GLU A 96 -1.09 -7.23 -7.80
C GLU A 96 -0.05 -7.78 -6.82
N ILE A 97 0.88 -6.93 -6.34
CA ILE A 97 1.93 -7.30 -5.41
C ILE A 97 1.48 -6.98 -3.97
N PRO A 98 1.63 -7.91 -3.00
CA PRO A 98 1.30 -7.61 -1.61
C PRO A 98 2.15 -6.46 -1.04
N TRP A 99 1.56 -5.59 -0.21
CA TRP A 99 2.24 -4.41 0.35
C TRP A 99 3.61 -4.69 0.96
N THR A 100 3.76 -5.76 1.75
CA THR A 100 5.05 -6.14 2.35
C THR A 100 6.16 -6.40 1.33
N HIS A 101 5.79 -6.93 0.16
CA HIS A 101 6.76 -7.16 -0.91
C HIS A 101 7.14 -5.82 -1.56
N ASN A 102 6.17 -4.93 -1.76
CA ASN A 102 6.44 -3.56 -2.23
C ASN A 102 7.40 -2.82 -1.28
N THR A 103 7.23 -2.92 0.04
CA THR A 103 8.17 -2.29 0.98
C THR A 103 9.58 -2.87 0.87
N ILE A 104 9.72 -4.19 0.71
CA ILE A 104 11.03 -4.85 0.54
C ILE A 104 11.70 -4.39 -0.77
N ILE A 105 10.95 -4.31 -1.87
CA ILE A 105 11.47 -3.83 -3.16
C ILE A 105 12.00 -2.41 -3.02
N ILE A 106 11.20 -1.50 -2.43
CA ILE A 106 11.59 -0.10 -2.19
C ILE A 106 12.83 0.02 -1.29
N GLU A 107 12.99 -0.88 -0.32
CA GLU A 107 14.16 -0.90 0.55
C GLU A 107 15.41 -1.40 -0.15
N LYS A 108 15.29 -2.44 -0.99
CA LYS A 108 16.42 -3.11 -1.62
C LYS A 108 16.85 -2.50 -2.96
N CYS A 109 15.97 -1.80 -3.65
CA CYS A 109 16.23 -1.19 -4.97
C CYS A 109 16.59 0.29 -4.85
N LYS A 110 17.32 0.70 -3.82
CA LYS A 110 17.79 2.10 -3.65
C LYS A 110 19.01 2.44 -4.52
N ASP A 111 19.52 1.48 -5.28
CA ASP A 111 20.73 1.57 -6.10
C ASP A 111 20.46 1.06 -7.53
#